data_AF-A0A8S3Y7E3-F1
#
_entry.id   AF-A0A8S3Y7E3-F1
#
_cell.length_a   1.000
_cell.length_b   1.000
_cell.length_c   1.000
_cell.angle_alpha   90.00
_cell.angle_beta   90.00
_cell.angle_gamma   90.00
#
_symmetry.space_group_name_H-M   'P 1'
#
loop_
_entity.id
_entity.type
_entity.pdbx_description
1 polymer ?
#
loop_
_entity_poly.entity_id
_entity_poly.type
_entity_poly.pdbx_seq_one_letter_code
_entity_poly.pdbx_strand_id
1 'polypeptide(L)'
;MLAFGRELYAMSQRLQHDVYHKAMLEDAFSLLAYSNPWDSPVGWQLEPVRREAVCEALNSAILESQGMQWISPVEACVSHSRDLLRRMARAALGACAFADLPALLRR
;
A
#
# COMPACT_ATOMS: atom_id res chain seq x y z
N MET A 1 22.81 15.07 -13.04
CA MET A 1 22.14 14.44 -11.88
C MET A 1 23.07 14.23 -10.70
N LEU A 2 24.26 13.63 -10.88
CA LEU A 2 25.24 13.40 -9.80
C LEU A 2 25.62 14.62 -8.93
N ALA A 3 25.84 15.79 -9.52
CA ALA A 3 26.15 17.01 -8.77
C ALA A 3 24.96 17.46 -7.91
N PHE A 4 23.76 17.43 -8.50
CA PHE A 4 22.50 17.77 -7.84
C PHE A 4 22.16 16.84 -6.66
N GLY A 5 22.39 15.53 -6.79
CA GLY A 5 22.19 14.58 -5.68
C GLY A 5 23.11 14.86 -4.48
N ARG A 6 24.36 15.28 -4.72
CA ARG A 6 25.30 15.66 -3.66
C ARG A 6 24.92 16.98 -2.99
N GLU A 7 24.45 17.95 -3.76
CA GLU A 7 23.95 19.22 -3.23
C GLU A 7 22.72 19.01 -2.33
N LEU A 8 21.79 18.16 -2.77
CA LEU A 8 20.62 17.77 -1.98
C LEU A 8 20.99 17.07 -0.67
N TYR A 9 21.97 16.16 -0.71
CA TYR A 9 22.49 15.54 0.52
C TYR A 9 23.11 16.56 1.47
N ALA A 10 23.88 17.53 0.97
CA ALA A 10 24.44 18.59 1.81
C ALA A 10 23.36 19.50 2.41
N MET A 11 22.26 19.74 1.68
CA MET A 11 21.10 20.48 2.18
C MET A 11 20.34 19.70 3.25
N SER A 12 20.21 18.38 3.11
CA SER A 12 19.51 17.51 4.06
C SER A 12 20.14 17.53 5.46
N GLN A 13 21.47 17.60 5.54
CA GLN A 13 22.20 17.70 6.81
C GLN A 13 21.92 19.01 7.56
N ARG A 14 21.38 20.04 6.89
CA ARG A 14 21.02 21.33 7.49
C ARG A 14 19.57 21.41 7.94
N LEU A 15 18.72 20.47 7.50
CA LEU A 15 17.30 20.43 7.86
C LEU A 15 17.13 19.67 9.18
N GLN A 16 16.48 20.28 10.17
CA GLN A 16 15.99 19.54 11.33
C GLN A 16 14.70 18.83 10.92
N HIS A 17 14.78 17.53 10.69
CA HIS A 17 13.64 16.68 10.37
C HIS A 17 13.48 15.59 11.41
N ASP A 18 12.25 15.12 11.55
CA ASP A 18 11.95 13.89 12.26
C ASP A 18 12.78 12.74 11.66
N VAL A 19 13.25 11.83 12.51
CA VAL A 19 14.20 10.76 12.16
C VAL A 19 13.70 9.93 10.97
N TYR A 20 12.39 9.71 10.93
CA TYR A 20 11.73 8.99 9.83
C TYR A 20 11.83 9.71 8.48
N HIS A 21 11.52 11.02 8.44
CA HIS A 21 11.59 11.81 7.22
C HIS A 21 13.03 11.99 6.74
N LYS A 22 14.00 12.01 7.67
CA LYS A 22 15.42 12.08 7.32
C LYS A 22 15.88 10.84 6.55
N ALA A 23 15.55 9.64 7.03
CA ALA A 23 15.94 8.40 6.36
C ALA A 23 15.34 8.29 4.94
N MET A 24 14.06 8.63 4.78
CA MET A 24 13.40 8.62 3.47
C MET A 24 14.07 9.58 2.46
N LEU A 25 14.49 10.76 2.93
CA LEU A 25 15.21 11.71 2.08
C LEU A 25 16.60 11.21 1.70
N GLU A 26 17.34 10.61 2.65
CA GLU A 26 18.65 10.03 2.39
C GLU A 26 18.58 8.92 1.32
N ASP A 27 17.58 8.05 1.39
CA ASP A 27 17.31 7.03 0.38
C ASP A 27 17.02 7.66 -1.00
N ALA A 28 16.16 8.67 -1.05
CA ALA A 28 15.83 9.37 -2.29
C ALA A 28 17.07 10.05 -2.91
N PHE A 29 17.91 10.68 -2.09
CA PHE A 29 19.16 11.29 -2.56
C PHE A 29 20.17 10.25 -3.01
N SER A 30 20.21 9.10 -2.34
CA SER A 30 21.04 7.97 -2.74
C SER A 30 20.68 7.46 -4.14
N LEU A 31 19.40 7.44 -4.53
CA LEU A 31 19.01 7.10 -5.91
C LEU A 31 19.48 8.14 -6.93
N LEU A 32 19.42 9.43 -6.59
CA LEU A 32 19.82 10.55 -7.47
C LEU A 32 21.34 10.72 -7.58
N ALA A 33 22.09 10.18 -6.62
CA ALA A 33 23.54 10.24 -6.55
C ALA A 33 24.26 9.21 -7.44
N TYR A 34 23.52 8.46 -8.28
CA TYR A 34 24.10 7.49 -9.24
C TYR A 34 23.60 7.81 -10.66
N SER A 35 24.43 7.52 -11.66
CA SER A 35 24.05 7.71 -13.08
C SER A 35 22.93 6.75 -13.50
N ASN A 36 22.97 5.53 -12.97
CA ASN A 36 21.91 4.53 -13.07
C ASN A 36 21.34 4.30 -11.66
N PRO A 37 20.07 4.67 -11.39
CA PRO A 37 19.46 4.54 -10.07
C PRO A 37 19.39 3.11 -9.52
N TRP A 38 19.42 2.09 -10.39
CA TRP A 38 19.43 0.68 -9.97
C TRP A 38 20.75 0.24 -9.33
N ASP A 39 21.85 0.95 -9.60
CA ASP A 39 23.17 0.66 -9.01
C ASP A 39 23.34 1.27 -7.61
N SER A 40 22.35 2.04 -7.15
CA SER A 40 22.32 2.58 -5.80
C SER A 40 22.17 1.46 -4.76
N PRO A 41 22.72 1.61 -3.54
CA PRO A 41 22.47 0.69 -2.42
C PRO A 41 20.98 0.49 -2.11
N VAL A 42 20.14 1.46 -2.49
CA VAL A 42 18.69 1.42 -2.35
C VAL A 42 17.95 1.21 -3.68
N GLY A 43 18.63 0.72 -4.72
CA GLY A 43 18.05 0.41 -6.03
C GLY A 43 16.89 -0.58 -5.95
N TRP A 44 16.86 -1.44 -4.92
CA TRP A 44 15.74 -2.33 -4.61
C TRP A 44 14.40 -1.61 -4.44
N GLN A 45 14.40 -0.31 -4.12
CA GLN A 45 13.17 0.49 -4.02
C GLN A 45 12.44 0.65 -5.35
N LEU A 46 13.18 0.48 -6.47
CA LEU A 46 12.64 0.60 -7.82
C LEU A 46 12.03 -0.70 -8.35
N GLU A 47 12.21 -1.82 -7.63
CA GLU A 47 11.71 -3.13 -8.03
C GLU A 47 10.18 -3.11 -8.26
N PRO A 48 9.69 -3.71 -9.36
CA PRO A 48 8.26 -3.73 -9.65
C PRO A 48 7.40 -4.32 -8.53
N VAL A 49 7.93 -5.30 -7.78
CA VAL A 49 7.23 -5.95 -6.66
C VAL A 49 6.83 -4.97 -5.56
N ARG A 50 7.53 -3.83 -5.43
CA ARG A 50 7.23 -2.80 -4.42
C ARG A 50 6.13 -1.85 -4.85
N ARG A 51 5.80 -1.81 -6.15
CA ARG A 51 4.75 -0.92 -6.67
C ARG A 51 3.40 -1.24 -6.07
N GLU A 52 3.08 -2.52 -5.85
CA GLU A 52 1.79 -2.93 -5.30
C GLU A 52 1.54 -2.36 -3.91
N ALA A 53 2.50 -2.50 -3.00
CA ALA A 53 2.39 -1.95 -1.64
C ALA A 53 2.28 -0.42 -1.63
N VAL A 54 3.03 0.27 -2.50
CA VAL A 54 2.96 1.73 -2.64
C VAL A 54 1.60 2.16 -3.20
N CYS A 55 1.10 1.46 -4.22
CA CYS A 55 -0.21 1.72 -4.80
C CYS A 55 -1.32 1.49 -3.77
N GLU A 56 -1.23 0.43 -2.96
CA GLU A 56 -2.18 0.16 -1.89
C GLU A 56 -2.18 1.28 -0.84
N ALA A 57 -1.00 1.66 -0.31
CA ALA A 57 -0.88 2.74 0.65
C ALA A 57 -1.41 4.08 0.11
N LEU A 58 -1.10 4.41 -1.15
CA LEU A 58 -1.59 5.62 -1.81
C LEU A 58 -3.12 5.59 -1.98
N ASN A 59 -3.67 4.47 -2.46
CA ASN A 59 -5.11 4.31 -2.65
C ASN A 59 -5.87 4.44 -1.32
N SER A 60 -5.34 3.84 -0.25
CA SER A 60 -5.91 3.98 1.10
C SER A 60 -5.89 5.43 1.58
N ALA A 61 -4.76 6.13 1.44
CA ALA A 61 -4.64 7.54 1.83
C ALA A 61 -5.61 8.45 1.04
N ILE A 62 -5.83 8.18 -0.25
CA ILE A 62 -6.81 8.92 -1.07
C ILE A 62 -8.22 8.70 -0.51
N LEU A 63 -8.60 7.45 -0.22
CA LEU A 63 -9.93 7.15 0.33
C LEU A 63 -10.13 7.83 1.68
N GLU A 64 -9.15 7.73 2.59
CA GLU A 64 -9.19 8.40 3.90
C GLU A 64 -9.34 9.92 3.76
N SER A 65 -8.63 10.53 2.80
CA SER A 65 -8.74 11.97 2.54
C SER A 65 -10.13 12.39 2.07
N GLN A 66 -10.89 11.47 1.46
CA GLN A 66 -12.27 11.67 1.03
C GLN A 66 -13.30 11.23 2.09
N GLY A 67 -12.86 10.83 3.29
CA GLY A 67 -13.73 10.28 4.33
C GLY A 67 -14.29 8.90 4.00
N MET A 68 -13.70 8.20 3.02
CA MET A 68 -14.06 6.84 2.64
C MET A 68 -13.12 5.84 3.34
N GLN A 69 -13.66 4.71 3.75
CA GLN A 69 -12.84 3.61 4.26
C GLN A 69 -12.31 2.79 3.10
N TRP A 70 -11.02 2.44 3.14
CA TRP A 70 -10.48 1.43 2.23
C TRP A 70 -11.04 0.06 2.61
N ILE A 71 -11.58 -0.65 1.62
CA ILE A 71 -12.06 -2.01 1.74
C ILE A 71 -11.49 -2.78 0.55
N SER A 72 -10.73 -3.84 0.81
CA SER A 72 -10.21 -4.66 -0.28
C SER A 72 -11.36 -5.27 -1.10
N PRO A 73 -11.21 -5.51 -2.42
CA PRO A 73 -12.25 -6.16 -3.21
C PRO A 73 -12.69 -7.51 -2.65
N VAL A 74 -11.76 -8.27 -2.06
CA VAL A 74 -12.05 -9.55 -1.40
C VAL A 74 -12.89 -9.32 -0.15
N GLU A 75 -12.53 -8.36 0.69
CA GLU A 75 -13.29 -8.01 1.89
C GLU A 75 -14.69 -7.50 1.56
N ALA A 76 -14.82 -6.68 0.51
CA ALA A 76 -16.12 -6.24 -0.01
C ALA A 76 -16.98 -7.42 -0.45
N CYS A 77 -16.42 -8.37 -1.23
CA CYS A 77 -17.11 -9.59 -1.63
C CYS A 77 -17.53 -10.45 -0.43
N VAL A 78 -16.67 -10.60 0.57
CA VAL A 78 -16.98 -11.37 1.80
C VAL A 78 -18.08 -10.70 2.60
N SER A 79 -18.03 -9.38 2.74
CA SER A 79 -19.06 -8.57 3.40
C SER A 79 -20.42 -8.73 2.71
N HIS A 80 -20.47 -8.52 1.39
CA HIS A 80 -21.67 -8.69 0.58
C HIS A 80 -22.23 -10.11 0.65
N SER A 81 -21.35 -11.12 0.61
CA SER A 81 -21.76 -12.52 0.69
C SER A 81 -22.37 -12.84 2.07
N ARG A 82 -21.80 -12.32 3.16
CA ARG A 82 -22.38 -12.47 4.51
C ARG A 82 -23.78 -11.86 4.60
N ASP A 83 -23.95 -10.67 4.04
CA ASP A 83 -25.24 -9.99 4.05
C ASP A 83 -26.28 -10.70 3.17
N LEU A 84 -25.86 -11.26 2.03
CA LEU A 84 -26.72 -12.10 1.20
C LEU A 84 -27.21 -13.33 1.97
N LEU A 85 -26.32 -14.07 2.64
CA LEU A 85 -26.72 -15.25 3.43
C LEU A 85 -27.69 -14.88 4.56
N ARG A 86 -27.46 -13.75 5.25
CA ARG A 86 -28.40 -13.25 6.27
C ARG A 86 -29.77 -12.94 5.68
N ARG A 87 -29.84 -12.32 4.50
CA ARG A 87 -31.09 -12.00 3.81
C ARG A 87 -31.82 -13.27 3.36
N MET A 88 -31.08 -14.25 2.82
CA MET A 88 -31.62 -15.56 2.44
C MET A 88 -32.21 -16.32 3.64
N ALA A 89 -31.51 -16.31 4.78
CA ALA A 89 -32.00 -16.93 6.01
C ALA A 89 -33.31 -16.29 6.49
N ARG A 90 -33.41 -14.95 6.46
CA ARG A 90 -34.65 -14.22 6.80
C ARG A 90 -35.80 -14.52 5.83
N ALA A 91 -35.50 -14.79 4.56
CA ALA A 91 -36.47 -15.17 3.55
C ALA A 91 -36.78 -16.68 3.53
N ALA A 92 -36.30 -17.46 4.52
CA ALA A 92 -36.46 -18.91 4.60
C ALA A 92 -35.92 -19.68 3.37
N LEU A 93 -34.92 -19.13 2.68
CA LEU A 93 -34.24 -19.79 1.57
C LEU A 93 -33.17 -20.75 2.12
N GLY A 94 -33.54 -22.03 2.31
CA GLY A 94 -32.68 -23.05 2.92
C GLY A 94 -31.33 -23.29 2.25
N ALA A 95 -31.14 -22.85 1.00
CA ALA A 95 -29.86 -22.90 0.30
C ALA A 95 -28.72 -22.18 1.04
N CYS A 96 -29.02 -21.15 1.84
CA CYS A 96 -27.99 -20.41 2.60
C CYS A 96 -27.35 -21.25 3.72
N ALA A 97 -28.01 -22.29 4.21
CA ALA A 97 -27.47 -23.15 5.27
C ALA A 97 -26.27 -24.00 4.83
N PHE A 98 -26.11 -24.20 3.50
CA PHE A 98 -25.02 -24.97 2.92
C PHE A 98 -23.83 -24.12 2.50
N ALA A 99 -23.94 -22.79 2.57
CA ALA A 99 -22.87 -21.88 2.18
C ALA A 99 -21.91 -21.63 3.34
N ASP A 100 -20.68 -22.13 3.22
CA ASP A 100 -19.59 -21.92 4.19
C ASP A 100 -18.58 -20.89 3.66
N LEU A 101 -18.84 -19.61 3.95
CA LEU A 101 -17.94 -18.50 3.61
C LEU A 101 -16.54 -18.63 4.22
N PRO A 102 -16.40 -18.95 5.53
CA PRO A 102 -15.09 -19.24 6.11
C PRO A 102 -14.32 -20.35 5.39
N ALA A 103 -14.97 -21.43 4.97
CA ALA A 103 -14.31 -22.50 4.22
C ALA A 103 -13.79 -22.02 2.86
N LEU A 104 -14.52 -21.15 2.16
CA LEU A 104 -14.09 -20.58 0.86
C LEU A 104 -12.85 -19.67 0.96
N LEU A 105 -12.55 -19.16 2.16
CA LEU A 105 -11.41 -18.28 2.41
C LEU A 105 -10.19 -19.03 2.96
N ARG A 106 -10.33 -20.31 3.30
CA ARG A 106 -9.21 -21.17 3.70
C ARG A 106 -8.55 -21.71 2.43
N ARG A 107 -7.28 -21.36 2.23
CA ARG A 107 -6.40 -22.04 1.26
C ARG A 107 -5.92 -23.37 1.82
#